data_AF-A0A932PU00-F1
#
_entry.id   AF-A0A932PU00-F1
#
_cell.length_a   1.000
_cell.length_b   1.000
_cell.length_c   1.000
_cell.angle_alpha   90.00
_cell.angle_beta   90.00
_cell.angle_gamma   90.00
#
_symmetry.space_group_name_H-M   'P 1'
#
loop_
_entity.id
_entity.type
_entity.pdbx_description
1 polymer ?
#
loop_
_entity_poly.entity_id
_entity_poly.type
_entity_poly.pdbx_seq_one_letter_code
_entity_poly.pdbx_strand_id
1 'polypeptide(L)'
;MAKIKTFRKRRTFSSRPSKLARKRRDKSYDISLREDRNIEPLHAAEKLQDIHLIGTAVMQCLIANDPDGAMDAIESHLEAMNLSRFLKQAKIPRSTMYKLFKTKNPTIKTLAKIVSTAHSQ
;
A
#
# COMPACT_ATOMS: atom_id res chain seq x y z
N MET A 1 22.35 64.99 -2.19
CA MET A 1 23.08 63.72 -1.97
C MET A 1 22.86 63.25 -0.54
N ALA A 2 21.91 62.35 -0.32
CA ALA A 2 21.52 61.88 1.01
C ALA A 2 22.42 60.70 1.45
N LYS A 3 23.04 60.81 2.63
CA LYS A 3 23.72 59.70 3.30
C LYS A 3 22.79 59.16 4.38
N ILE A 4 22.26 57.95 4.18
CA ILE A 4 21.59 57.17 5.23
C ILE A 4 22.44 55.94 5.47
N LYS A 5 23.22 55.95 6.57
CA LYS A 5 23.84 54.74 7.13
C LYS A 5 22.87 54.18 8.17
N THR A 6 22.19 53.09 7.85
CA THR A 6 21.55 52.25 8.88
C THR A 6 22.27 50.91 8.92
N PHE A 7 23.14 50.78 9.91
CA PHE A 7 23.76 49.50 10.28
C PHE A 7 22.67 48.56 10.82
N ARG A 8 22.15 47.66 9.98
CA ARG A 8 21.41 46.49 10.48
C ARG A 8 22.41 45.52 11.10
N LYS A 9 22.54 45.56 12.43
CA LYS A 9 23.18 44.48 13.20
C LYS A 9 22.46 43.17 12.86
N ARG A 10 23.09 42.29 12.08
CA ARG A 10 22.66 40.89 11.97
C ARG A 10 22.74 40.29 13.37
N ARG A 11 21.59 39.98 13.97
CA ARG A 11 21.53 39.05 15.10
C ARG A 11 22.10 37.73 14.59
N THR A 12 23.26 37.33 15.09
CA THR A 12 23.71 35.95 15.00
C THR A 12 22.68 35.13 15.76
N PHE A 13 21.95 34.26 15.04
CA PHE A 13 21.18 33.20 15.68
C PHE A 13 22.21 32.32 16.37
N SER A 14 22.48 32.58 17.65
CA SER A 14 23.36 31.74 18.45
C SER A 14 22.68 30.39 18.57
N SER A 15 23.21 29.40 17.87
CA SER A 15 22.90 27.99 18.04
C SER A 15 23.39 27.52 19.41
N ARG A 16 22.71 27.93 20.48
CA ARG A 16 22.77 27.23 21.75
C ARG A 16 21.63 26.22 21.72
N PRO A 17 21.88 24.92 21.49
CA PRO A 17 20.84 23.93 21.70
C PRO A 17 20.50 23.98 23.20
N SER A 18 19.25 24.32 23.51
CA SER A 18 18.72 24.23 24.86
C SER A 18 18.89 22.78 25.32
N LYS A 19 19.68 22.59 26.38
CA LYS A 19 19.86 21.29 27.06
C LYS A 19 18.56 20.89 27.75
N LEU A 20 17.54 20.53 26.99
CA LEU A 20 16.31 19.90 27.48
C LEU A 20 15.88 18.80 26.50
N ALA A 21 16.83 17.94 26.14
CA ALA A 21 16.50 16.61 25.65
C ALA A 21 15.92 15.82 26.84
N ARG A 22 14.61 15.97 27.07
CA ARG A 22 13.83 15.06 27.90
C ARG A 22 13.98 13.67 27.28
N LYS A 23 14.90 12.88 27.81
CA LYS A 23 15.08 11.46 27.49
C LYS A 23 13.82 10.75 28.01
N ARG A 24 12.74 10.73 27.20
CA ARG A 24 11.62 9.82 27.42
C ARG A 24 12.21 8.42 27.33
N ARG A 25 12.35 7.76 28.46
CA ARG A 25 12.63 6.33 28.50
C ARG A 25 11.36 5.67 28.02
N ASP A 26 11.25 5.43 26.72
CA ASP A 26 10.29 4.48 26.21
C ASP A 26 10.67 3.14 26.85
N LYS A 27 9.88 2.72 27.84
CA LYS A 27 10.02 1.41 28.46
C LYS A 27 9.52 0.40 27.42
N SER A 28 10.42 -0.06 26.56
CA SER A 28 10.16 -1.24 25.74
C SER A 28 10.08 -2.43 26.70
N TYR A 29 8.87 -2.91 26.96
CA TYR A 29 8.72 -4.22 27.57
C TYR A 29 9.12 -5.25 26.51
N ASP A 30 10.12 -6.06 26.81
CA ASP A 30 10.53 -7.16 25.96
C ASP A 30 9.46 -8.25 26.09
N ILE A 31 8.64 -8.43 25.06
CA ILE A 31 7.57 -9.43 25.06
C ILE A 31 8.18 -10.73 24.56
N SER A 32 8.58 -11.61 25.48
CA SER A 32 8.93 -12.98 25.13
C SER A 32 7.67 -13.80 24.86
N LEU A 33 7.58 -14.36 23.66
CA LEU A 33 6.55 -15.32 23.31
C LEU A 33 6.85 -16.64 24.04
N ARG A 34 5.83 -17.28 24.61
CA ARG A 34 5.96 -18.61 25.23
C ARG A 34 6.30 -19.64 24.14
N GLU A 35 7.29 -20.49 24.42
CA GLU A 35 7.95 -21.38 23.46
C GLU A 35 7.03 -22.50 22.88
N ASP A 36 5.90 -22.78 23.54
CA ASP A 36 5.03 -23.93 23.21
C ASP A 36 3.78 -23.58 22.39
N ARG A 37 3.78 -22.45 21.67
CA ARG A 37 2.73 -22.21 20.68
C ARG A 37 3.24 -22.73 19.34
N ASN A 38 2.48 -23.63 18.72
CA ASN A 38 2.64 -24.01 17.32
C ASN A 38 2.46 -22.75 16.45
N ILE A 39 3.53 -21.96 16.32
CA ILE A 39 3.59 -20.77 15.49
C ILE A 39 3.91 -21.29 14.10
N GLU A 40 2.86 -21.54 13.32
CA GLU A 40 3.07 -21.78 11.90
C GLU A 40 3.41 -20.46 11.19
N PRO A 41 4.42 -20.46 10.30
CA PRO A 41 4.72 -19.30 9.49
C PRO A 41 3.51 -18.98 8.60
N LEU A 42 2.85 -17.85 8.85
CA LEU A 42 1.75 -17.38 8.02
C LEU A 42 2.33 -16.74 6.74
N HIS A 43 2.34 -17.48 5.64
CA HIS A 43 2.63 -16.92 4.32
C HIS A 43 1.37 -16.27 3.72
N ALA A 44 1.04 -15.06 4.18
CA ALA A 44 -0.13 -14.31 3.71
C ALA A 44 -0.13 -14.06 2.19
N ALA A 45 1.06 -13.89 1.59
CA ALA A 45 1.21 -13.69 0.16
C ALA A 45 0.78 -14.92 -0.67
N GLU A 46 1.00 -16.13 -0.15
CA GLU A 46 0.62 -17.37 -0.84
C GLU A 46 -0.90 -17.54 -0.88
N LYS A 47 -1.59 -17.19 0.21
CA LYS A 47 -3.05 -17.20 0.26
C LYS A 47 -3.68 -16.18 -0.70
N LEU A 48 -3.01 -15.03 -0.89
CA LEU A 48 -3.45 -14.00 -1.83
C LEU A 48 -3.22 -14.39 -3.29
N GLN A 49 -2.37 -15.39 -3.57
CA GLN A 49 -2.18 -15.93 -4.91
C GLN A 49 -3.22 -16.99 -5.28
N ASP A 50 -3.97 -17.53 -4.31
CA ASP A 50 -4.99 -18.53 -4.56
C ASP A 50 -6.24 -17.92 -5.23
N ILE A 51 -6.46 -18.31 -6.49
CA ILE A 51 -7.56 -17.85 -7.33
C ILE A 51 -8.92 -18.24 -6.72
N HIS A 52 -9.03 -19.41 -6.09
CA HIS A 52 -10.30 -19.87 -5.52
C HIS A 52 -10.74 -19.02 -4.32
N LEU A 53 -9.78 -18.66 -3.45
CA LEU A 53 -10.06 -17.80 -2.30
C LEU A 53 -10.46 -16.39 -2.75
N ILE A 54 -9.73 -15.82 -3.72
CA ILE A 54 -10.03 -14.49 -4.25
C ILE A 54 -11.36 -14.49 -5.00
N GLY A 55 -11.64 -15.50 -5.82
CA GLY A 55 -12.92 -15.61 -6.54
C GLY A 55 -14.10 -15.71 -5.60
N THR A 56 -13.94 -16.43 -4.49
CA THR A 56 -14.98 -16.53 -3.44
C THR A 56 -15.19 -15.19 -2.75
N ALA A 57 -14.12 -14.49 -2.39
CA ALA A 57 -14.19 -13.15 -1.78
C ALA A 57 -14.87 -12.14 -2.71
N VAL A 58 -14.48 -12.09 -3.98
CA VAL A 58 -15.10 -11.21 -4.98
C VAL A 58 -16.59 -11.54 -5.14
N MET A 59 -16.95 -12.82 -5.22
CA MET A 59 -18.36 -13.23 -5.32
C MET A 59 -19.16 -12.80 -4.09
N GLN A 60 -18.61 -12.95 -2.88
CA GLN A 60 -19.26 -12.50 -1.64
C GLN A 60 -19.48 -10.98 -1.63
N CYS A 61 -18.49 -10.19 -2.07
CA CYS A 61 -18.63 -8.74 -2.23
C CYS A 61 -19.74 -8.38 -3.22
N LEU A 62 -19.82 -9.08 -4.35
CA LEU A 62 -20.89 -8.86 -5.33
C LEU A 62 -22.29 -9.22 -4.78
N ILE A 63 -22.41 -10.32 -4.02
CA ILE A 63 -23.66 -10.70 -3.34
C ILE A 63 -24.06 -9.65 -2.30
N ALA A 64 -23.09 -9.08 -1.58
CA ALA A 64 -23.31 -8.02 -0.60
C ALA A 64 -23.52 -6.63 -1.23
N ASN A 65 -23.52 -6.53 -2.57
CA ASN A 65 -23.58 -5.27 -3.31
C ASN A 65 -22.47 -4.27 -2.91
N ASP A 66 -21.28 -4.79 -2.64
CA ASP A 66 -20.07 -4.04 -2.30
C ASP A 66 -19.07 -4.06 -3.47
N PRO A 67 -19.18 -3.13 -4.43
CA PRO A 67 -18.27 -3.07 -5.57
C PRO A 67 -16.85 -2.64 -5.16
N ASP A 68 -16.70 -1.83 -4.11
CA ASP A 68 -15.41 -1.35 -3.65
C ASP A 68 -14.59 -2.50 -3.02
N GLY A 69 -15.23 -3.32 -2.19
CA GLY A 69 -14.60 -4.51 -1.62
C GLY A 69 -14.20 -5.55 -2.68
N ALA A 70 -15.03 -5.73 -3.71
CA ALA A 70 -14.69 -6.59 -4.84
C ALA A 70 -13.43 -6.10 -5.58
N MET A 71 -13.29 -4.79 -5.76
CA MET A 71 -12.13 -4.18 -6.38
C MET A 71 -10.87 -4.31 -5.53
N ASP A 72 -10.99 -4.14 -4.22
CA ASP A 72 -9.86 -4.26 -3.28
C ASP A 72 -9.32 -5.71 -3.23
N ALA A 73 -10.20 -6.70 -3.30
CA ALA A 73 -9.80 -8.11 -3.39
C ALA A 73 -9.02 -8.38 -4.68
N ILE A 74 -9.48 -7.84 -5.81
CA ILE A 74 -8.79 -7.97 -7.11
C ILE A 74 -7.45 -7.25 -7.09
N GLU A 75 -7.38 -6.04 -6.54
CA GLU A 75 -6.14 -5.26 -6.41
C GLU A 75 -5.10 -6.03 -5.58
N SER A 76 -5.51 -6.53 -4.41
CA SER A 76 -4.65 -7.32 -3.50
C SER A 76 -4.07 -8.56 -4.18
N HIS A 77 -4.87 -9.27 -4.97
CA HIS A 77 -4.42 -10.43 -5.75
C HIS A 77 -3.39 -10.04 -6.81
N LEU A 78 -3.63 -8.95 -7.54
CA LEU A 78 -2.73 -8.49 -8.60
C LEU A 78 -1.42 -7.92 -8.07
N GLU A 79 -1.43 -7.32 -6.88
CA GLU A 79 -0.22 -6.93 -6.17
C GLU A 79 0.62 -8.17 -5.79
N ALA A 80 -0.02 -9.22 -5.27
CA ALA A 80 0.64 -10.46 -4.91
C ALA A 80 1.24 -11.22 -6.12
N MET A 81 0.68 -11.07 -7.32
CA MET A 81 1.17 -11.70 -8.57
C MET A 81 2.25 -10.89 -9.31
N ASN A 82 2.79 -9.82 -8.73
CA ASN A 82 3.68 -8.86 -9.41
C ASN A 82 3.00 -8.14 -10.60
N LEU A 83 2.21 -7.13 -10.26
CA LEU A 83 1.47 -6.23 -11.17
C LEU A 83 2.19 -5.85 -12.47
N SER A 84 3.50 -5.58 -12.40
CA SER A 84 4.29 -5.15 -13.56
C SER A 84 4.49 -6.23 -14.62
N ARG A 85 4.61 -7.50 -14.22
CA ARG A 85 4.72 -8.65 -15.14
C ARG A 85 3.36 -8.98 -15.73
N PHE A 86 2.34 -8.97 -14.87
CA PHE A 86 0.94 -9.18 -15.25
C PHE A 86 0.48 -8.20 -16.36
N LEU A 87 0.71 -6.89 -16.19
CA LEU A 87 0.28 -5.89 -17.17
C LEU A 87 0.91 -6.07 -18.55
N LYS A 88 2.17 -6.53 -18.60
CA LYS A 88 2.86 -6.83 -19.86
C LYS A 88 2.18 -8.00 -20.59
N GLN A 89 1.83 -9.06 -19.88
CA GLN A 89 1.13 -10.22 -20.46
C GLN A 89 -0.29 -9.88 -20.89
N ALA A 90 -1.02 -9.13 -20.05
CA ALA A 90 -2.39 -8.72 -20.34
C ALA A 90 -2.50 -7.67 -21.46
N LYS A 91 -1.36 -7.11 -21.94
CA LYS A 91 -1.33 -5.98 -22.89
C LYS A 91 -2.23 -4.84 -22.42
N ILE A 92 -2.16 -4.50 -21.12
CA ILE A 92 -2.91 -3.40 -20.51
C ILE A 92 -1.93 -2.26 -20.22
N PRO A 93 -2.19 -1.04 -20.71
CA PRO A 93 -1.37 0.11 -20.38
C PRO A 93 -1.38 0.39 -18.87
N ARG A 94 -0.23 0.77 -18.31
CA ARG A 94 -0.12 1.15 -16.88
C ARG A 94 -1.07 2.30 -16.50
N SER A 95 -1.28 3.25 -17.40
CA SER A 95 -2.22 4.37 -17.19
C SER A 95 -3.66 3.89 -17.05
N THR A 96 -4.06 2.87 -17.82
CA THR A 96 -5.38 2.24 -17.69
C THR A 96 -5.52 1.57 -16.33
N MET A 97 -4.48 0.86 -15.88
CA MET A 97 -4.49 0.21 -14.58
C MET A 97 -4.58 1.21 -13.42
N TYR A 98 -3.77 2.27 -13.47
CA TYR A 98 -3.80 3.32 -12.45
C TYR A 98 -5.17 4.00 -12.37
N LYS A 99 -5.80 4.24 -13.53
CA LYS A 99 -7.15 4.77 -13.59
C LYS A 99 -8.15 3.79 -12.99
N LEU A 100 -8.00 2.49 -13.28
CA LEU A 100 -8.89 1.43 -12.83
C LEU A 100 -8.94 1.31 -11.31
N PHE A 101 -7.80 1.31 -10.63
CA PHE A 101 -7.76 1.30 -9.16
C PHE A 101 -8.17 2.62 -8.54
N LYS A 102 -7.82 3.75 -9.17
CA LYS A 102 -8.24 5.06 -8.66
C LYS A 102 -9.75 5.27 -8.72
N THR A 103 -10.41 4.79 -9.78
CA THR A 103 -11.85 5.01 -9.96
C THR A 103 -12.72 3.83 -9.51
N LYS A 104 -12.12 2.68 -9.19
CA LYS A 104 -12.78 1.42 -8.76
C LYS A 104 -14.02 1.05 -9.59
N ASN A 105 -13.99 1.37 -10.89
CA ASN A 105 -15.12 1.15 -11.80
C ASN A 105 -14.63 0.63 -13.16
N PRO A 106 -14.08 -0.59 -13.21
CA PRO A 106 -13.72 -1.21 -14.48
C PRO A 106 -14.95 -1.66 -15.27
N THR A 107 -14.83 -1.65 -16.59
CA THR A 107 -15.80 -2.36 -17.43
C THR A 107 -15.63 -3.88 -17.27
N ILE A 108 -16.72 -4.63 -17.43
CA ILE A 108 -16.71 -6.10 -17.41
C ILE A 108 -15.68 -6.66 -18.39
N LYS A 109 -15.53 -6.04 -19.57
CA LYS A 109 -14.52 -6.41 -20.58
C LYS A 109 -13.09 -6.31 -20.02
N THR A 110 -12.82 -5.28 -19.22
CA THR A 110 -11.49 -5.07 -18.63
C THR A 110 -11.23 -6.09 -17.52
N LEU A 111 -12.23 -6.35 -16.68
CA LEU A 111 -12.17 -7.42 -15.66
C LEU A 111 -11.92 -8.79 -16.29
N ALA A 112 -12.67 -9.15 -17.34
CA ALA A 112 -12.50 -10.43 -18.02
C ALA A 112 -11.09 -10.59 -18.61
N LYS A 113 -10.51 -9.51 -19.12
CA LYS A 113 -9.12 -9.52 -19.63
C LYS A 113 -8.11 -9.73 -18.50
N ILE A 114 -8.34 -9.11 -17.34
CA ILE A 114 -7.49 -9.26 -16.16
C ILE A 114 -7.58 -10.71 -15.64
N VAL A 115 -8.80 -11.20 -15.40
CA VAL A 115 -9.03 -12.53 -14.83
C VAL A 115 -8.51 -13.64 -15.76
N SER A 116 -8.76 -13.56 -17.07
CA SER A 116 -8.26 -14.56 -18.02
C SER A 116 -6.72 -14.63 -18.06
N THR A 117 -6.05 -13.48 -17.91
CA THR A 117 -4.59 -13.44 -17.84
C THR A 117 -4.03 -13.93 -16.50
N ALA A 118 -4.78 -13.74 -15.40
CA ALA A 118 -4.40 -14.25 -14.08
C ALA A 118 -4.52 -15.78 -14.01
N HIS A 119 -5.53 -16.36 -14.67
CA HIS A 119 -5.71 -17.81 -14.77
C HIS A 119 -4.70 -18.49 -15.71
N SER A 120 -4.10 -17.74 -16.65
CA SER A 120 -3.17 -18.32 -17.64
C SER A 120 -1.71 -18.38 -17.15
N GLN A 121 -1.42 -17.97 -15.92
CA GLN A 121 -0.10 -18.08 -15.28
C GLN A 121 0.01 -19.37 -14.47
#